data_AF-A0A966L2C7-F1
#
_entry.id   AF-A0A966L2C7-F1
#
_cell.length_a   1.000
_cell.length_b   1.000
_cell.length_c   1.000
_cell.angle_alpha   90.00
_cell.angle_beta   90.00
_cell.angle_gamma   90.00
#
_symmetry.space_group_name_H-M   'P 1'
#
loop_
_entity.id
_entity.type
_entity.pdbx_description
1 polymer ?
#
loop_
_entity_poly.entity_id
_entity_poly.type
_entity_poly.pdbx_seq_one_letter_code
_entity_poly.pdbx_strand_id
1 'polypeptide(L)'
;MPQTDAEDILDDPRAEDRRERRRLPVIGLWLTALYVVGLVIYLLAQGQNPADLKLNELGDFLGGVSSPLAFLWLVLGFFQQSREIRLSNKALHLQAREMRRSVDEHRRLAGGE
;
A
#
# COMPACT_ATOMS: atom_id res chain seq x y z
N MET A 1 -8.66 8.93 -40.65
CA MET A 1 -8.10 8.09 -39.57
C MET A 1 -7.34 9.01 -38.63
N PRO A 2 -7.86 9.32 -37.43
CA PRO A 2 -7.07 10.04 -36.44
C PRO A 2 -6.20 9.04 -35.69
N GLN A 3 -4.88 9.16 -35.83
CA GLN A 3 -3.91 8.38 -35.05
C GLN A 3 -3.65 9.02 -33.66
N THR A 4 -4.42 10.05 -33.30
CA THR A 4 -4.22 10.87 -32.10
C THR A 4 -4.81 10.25 -30.82
N ASP A 5 -5.65 9.22 -30.95
CA ASP A 5 -6.34 8.62 -29.80
C ASP A 5 -5.54 7.46 -29.14
N ALA A 6 -4.49 6.97 -29.80
CA ALA A 6 -3.72 5.81 -29.34
C ALA A 6 -2.54 6.17 -28.41
N GLU A 7 -1.89 7.32 -28.63
CA GLU A 7 -0.78 7.78 -27.78
C GLU A 7 -1.27 8.39 -26.45
N ASP A 8 -2.43 9.06 -26.44
CA ASP A 8 -3.01 9.67 -25.22
C ASP A 8 -3.58 8.63 -24.23
N ILE A 9 -3.85 7.40 -24.71
CA ILE A 9 -4.26 6.26 -23.87
C ILE A 9 -3.06 5.54 -23.25
N LEU A 10 -1.85 5.68 -23.83
CA LEU A 10 -0.64 5.01 -23.34
C LEU A 10 -0.01 5.69 -22.13
N ASP A 11 -0.37 6.95 -21.86
CA ASP A 11 0.18 7.77 -20.78
C ASP A 11 -0.89 8.12 -19.72
N ASP A 12 -1.71 7.13 -19.31
CA ASP A 12 -2.63 7.29 -18.18
C ASP A 12 -1.85 7.22 -16.85
N PRO A 13 -1.60 8.35 -16.16
CA PRO A 13 -0.86 8.36 -14.90
C PRO A 13 -1.57 7.56 -13.79
N ARG A 14 -2.87 7.24 -13.94
CA ARG A 14 -3.60 6.41 -12.98
C ARG A 14 -3.36 4.91 -13.17
N ALA A 15 -2.96 4.47 -14.35
CA ALA A 15 -2.65 3.07 -14.63
C ALA A 15 -1.33 2.63 -13.97
N GLU A 16 -0.32 3.50 -14.01
CA GLU A 16 0.97 3.30 -13.35
C GLU A 16 0.81 3.23 -11.82
N ASP A 17 0.07 4.18 -11.26
CA ASP A 17 -0.23 4.27 -9.83
C ASP A 17 -0.89 2.98 -9.30
N ARG A 18 -1.77 2.35 -10.09
CA ARG A 18 -2.45 1.10 -9.76
C ARG A 18 -1.51 -0.12 -9.83
N ARG A 19 -0.57 -0.16 -10.77
CA ARG A 19 0.47 -1.20 -10.84
C ARG A 19 1.39 -1.15 -9.63
N GLU A 20 1.83 0.04 -9.24
CA GLU A 20 2.74 0.23 -8.12
C GLU A 20 2.09 -0.11 -6.77
N ARG A 21 0.78 0.19 -6.62
CA ARG A 21 -0.04 -0.22 -5.47
C ARG A 21 -0.07 -1.73 -5.22
N ARG A 22 -0.04 -2.54 -6.28
CA ARG A 22 -0.05 -4.01 -6.18
C ARG A 22 1.33 -4.59 -5.91
N ARG A 23 2.41 -3.89 -6.28
CA ARG A 23 3.79 -4.40 -6.16
C ARG A 23 4.30 -4.38 -4.73
N LEU A 24 4.04 -3.31 -3.98
CA LEU A 24 4.48 -3.16 -2.59
C LEU A 24 4.03 -4.32 -1.66
N PRO A 25 2.74 -4.71 -1.59
CA PRO A 25 2.29 -5.85 -0.77
C PRO A 25 2.84 -7.18 -1.27
N VAL A 26 3.05 -7.34 -2.58
CA VAL A 26 3.62 -8.57 -3.14
C VAL A 26 5.10 -8.72 -2.77
N ILE A 27 5.87 -7.63 -2.77
CA ILE A 27 7.26 -7.63 -2.31
C ILE A 27 7.33 -7.96 -0.82
N GLY A 28 6.46 -7.35 0.00
CA GLY A 28 6.35 -7.67 1.43
C GLY A 28 6.03 -9.15 1.67
N LEU A 29 5.13 -9.73 0.87
CA LEU A 29 4.77 -11.14 0.93
C LEU A 29 5.93 -12.05 0.52
N TRP A 30 6.67 -11.72 -0.53
CA TRP A 30 7.88 -12.45 -0.94
C TRP A 30 8.99 -12.38 0.10
N LEU A 31 9.26 -11.21 0.68
CA LEU A 31 10.22 -11.03 1.77
C LEU A 31 9.84 -11.84 3.00
N THR A 32 8.54 -11.82 3.36
CA THR A 32 8.00 -12.63 4.45
C THR A 32 8.17 -14.12 4.16
N ALA A 33 7.84 -14.57 2.95
CA ALA A 33 7.98 -15.97 2.56
C ALA A 33 9.45 -16.42 2.60
N LEU A 34 10.38 -15.61 2.07
CA LEU A 34 11.81 -15.89 2.13
C LEU A 34 12.32 -15.96 3.57
N TYR A 35 11.89 -15.04 4.43
CA TYR A 35 12.23 -15.03 5.85
C TYR A 35 11.74 -16.29 6.57
N VAL A 36 10.47 -16.67 6.38
CA VAL A 36 9.88 -17.86 6.99
C VAL A 36 10.56 -19.13 6.47
N VAL A 37 10.84 -19.23 5.17
CA VAL A 37 11.56 -20.38 4.60
C VAL A 37 12.97 -20.49 5.19
N GLY A 38 13.71 -19.39 5.26
CA GLY A 38 15.03 -19.36 5.88
C GLY A 38 15.00 -19.78 7.35
N LEU A 39 14.00 -19.32 8.10
CA LEU A 39 13.78 -19.72 9.48
C LEU A 39 13.50 -21.23 9.62
N VAL A 40 12.62 -21.78 8.78
CA VAL A 40 12.31 -23.22 8.79
C VAL A 40 13.55 -24.05 8.47
N ILE A 41 14.34 -23.66 7.46
CA ILE A 41 15.60 -24.33 7.13
C ILE A 41 16.58 -24.26 8.30
N TYR A 42 16.72 -23.09 8.93
CA TYR A 42 17.57 -22.90 10.10
C TYR A 42 17.17 -23.82 11.26
N LEU A 43 15.87 -23.90 11.59
CA LEU A 43 15.35 -24.78 12.63
C LEU A 43 15.61 -26.27 12.33
N LEU A 44 15.38 -26.69 11.09
CA LEU A 44 15.63 -28.07 10.66
C LEU A 44 17.13 -28.42 10.72
N ALA A 45 18.02 -27.49 10.34
CA ALA A 45 19.46 -27.66 10.41
C ALA A 45 20.00 -27.68 11.85
N GLN A 46 19.35 -26.95 12.77
CA GLN A 46 19.74 -26.92 14.18
C GLN A 46 19.38 -28.21 14.93
N GLY A 47 18.51 -29.06 14.37
CA GLY A 47 18.24 -30.42 14.85
C GLY A 47 17.57 -30.50 16.23
N GLN A 48 17.10 -29.37 16.78
CA GLN A 48 16.42 -29.34 18.07
C GLN A 48 14.92 -29.55 17.85
N ASN A 49 14.34 -30.53 18.54
CA ASN A 49 12.90 -30.75 18.54
C ASN A 49 12.23 -29.59 19.30
N PRO A 50 11.47 -28.70 18.63
CA PRO A 50 10.78 -27.60 19.30
C PRO A 50 9.67 -28.07 20.25
N ALA A 51 9.31 -29.36 20.18
CA ALA A 51 8.30 -30.00 21.02
C ALA A 51 8.76 -30.29 22.46
N ASP A 52 10.07 -30.17 22.75
CA ASP A 52 10.63 -30.38 24.10
C ASP A 52 10.94 -29.06 24.83
N LEU A 53 10.73 -27.91 24.18
CA LEU A 53 10.91 -26.60 24.78
C LEU A 53 9.72 -26.23 25.68
N LYS A 54 10.03 -25.66 26.85
CA LYS A 54 9.02 -25.15 27.78
C LYS A 54 8.16 -24.10 27.07
N LEU A 55 6.87 -24.03 27.43
CA LEU A 55 5.91 -23.05 26.89
C LEU A 55 6.42 -21.59 26.95
N ASN A 56 7.27 -21.27 27.92
CA ASN A 56 7.92 -19.96 28.03
C ASN A 56 8.92 -19.66 26.90
N GLU A 57 9.72 -20.65 26.49
CA GLU A 57 10.72 -20.49 25.42
C GLU A 57 10.07 -20.46 24.04
N LEU A 58 8.92 -21.14 23.88
CA LEU A 58 8.09 -21.02 22.69
C LEU A 58 7.56 -19.58 22.51
N GLY A 59 7.18 -18.93 23.62
CA GLY A 59 6.75 -17.54 23.65
C GLY A 59 7.88 -16.57 23.25
N ASP A 60 9.07 -16.74 23.83
CA ASP A 60 10.25 -15.94 23.48
C ASP A 60 10.67 -16.14 22.02
N PHE A 61 10.58 -17.37 21.51
CA PHE A 61 10.85 -17.69 20.10
C PHE A 61 9.83 -17.01 19.16
N LEU A 62 8.54 -17.15 19.43
CA LEU A 62 7.47 -16.50 18.66
C LEU A 62 7.60 -14.98 18.70
N GLY A 63 7.91 -14.40 19.86
CA GLY A 63 8.16 -12.97 20.01
C GLY A 63 9.36 -12.49 19.19
N GLY A 64 10.46 -13.25 19.22
CA GLY A 64 11.67 -12.94 18.44
C GLY A 64 11.44 -13.01 16.94
N VAL A 65 10.79 -14.08 16.45
CA VAL A 65 10.54 -14.29 15.02
C VAL A 65 9.48 -13.32 14.48
N SER A 66 8.44 -13.04 15.26
CA SER A 66 7.32 -12.19 14.87
C SER A 66 7.69 -10.70 14.83
N SER A 67 8.62 -10.24 15.68
CA SER A 67 8.94 -8.81 15.79
C SER A 67 9.40 -8.17 14.47
N PRO A 68 10.38 -8.71 13.72
CA PRO A 68 10.78 -8.16 12.43
C PRO A 68 9.66 -8.21 11.38
N LEU A 69 8.86 -9.28 11.40
CA LEU A 69 7.76 -9.46 10.47
C LEU A 69 6.64 -8.44 10.72
N ALA A 70 6.23 -8.28 11.97
CA ALA A 70 5.24 -7.29 12.37
C ALA A 70 5.70 -5.88 12.00
N PHE A 71 6.97 -5.54 12.26
CA PHE A 71 7.55 -4.25 11.89
C PHE A 71 7.53 -4.00 10.38
N LEU A 72 7.92 -5.01 9.58
CA LEU A 72 7.88 -4.93 8.11
C LEU A 72 6.47 -4.55 7.60
N TRP A 73 5.44 -5.24 8.09
CA TRP A 73 4.06 -4.98 7.71
C TRP A 73 3.55 -3.63 8.20
N LEU A 74 3.98 -3.19 9.39
CA LEU A 74 3.66 -1.86 9.93
C LEU A 74 4.18 -0.74 9.01
N VAL A 75 5.45 -0.84 8.61
CA VAL A 75 6.09 0.13 7.71
C VAL A 75 5.41 0.13 6.34
N LEU A 76 5.11 -1.04 5.80
CA LEU A 76 4.43 -1.17 4.51
C LEU A 76 3.03 -0.56 4.55
N GLY A 77 2.26 -0.84 5.61
CA GLY A 77 0.93 -0.27 5.84
C GLY A 77 0.98 1.25 5.98
N PHE A 78 1.97 1.78 6.69
CA PHE A 78 2.16 3.23 6.83
C PHE A 78 2.38 3.93 5.47
N PHE A 79 3.21 3.35 4.59
CA PHE A 79 3.42 3.90 3.26
C PHE A 79 2.16 3.83 2.39
N GLN A 80 1.40 2.75 2.50
CA GLN A 80 0.13 2.58 1.80
C GLN A 80 -0.90 3.62 2.26
N GLN A 81 -1.09 3.79 3.57
CA GLN A 81 -1.99 4.76 4.18
C GLN A 81 -1.60 6.20 3.81
N SER A 82 -0.30 6.53 3.84
CA SER A 82 0.20 7.85 3.46
C SER A 82 -0.13 8.22 2.01
N ARG A 83 -0.04 7.26 1.08
CA ARG A 83 -0.43 7.48 -0.32
C ARG A 83 -1.94 7.68 -0.46
N GLU A 84 -2.74 6.95 0.30
CA GLU A 84 -4.20 7.09 0.29
C GLU A 84 -4.64 8.47 0.78
N ILE A 85 -4.04 8.98 1.87
CA ILE A 85 -4.29 10.34 2.38
C ILE A 85 -3.96 11.40 1.32
N ARG A 86 -2.82 11.26 0.62
CA ARG A 86 -2.45 12.21 -0.45
C ARG A 86 -3.46 12.25 -1.59
N LEU A 87 -3.95 11.08 -2.03
CA LEU A 87 -4.97 11.02 -3.07
C LEU A 87 -6.31 11.59 -2.61
N SER A 88 -6.74 11.27 -1.38
CA SER A 88 -7.97 11.79 -0.80
C SER A 88 -7.95 13.33 -0.71
N ASN A 89 -6.84 13.90 -0.21
CA ASN A 89 -6.64 15.34 -0.17
C ASN A 89 -6.71 15.99 -1.56
N LYS A 90 -6.09 15.37 -2.58
CA LYS A 90 -6.15 15.87 -3.97
C LYS A 90 -7.58 15.87 -4.51
N ALA A 91 -8.34 14.79 -4.26
CA ALA A 91 -9.74 14.69 -4.68
C ALA A 91 -10.61 15.76 -4.01
N LEU A 92 -10.43 15.99 -2.71
CA LEU A 92 -11.13 17.01 -1.96
C LEU A 92 -10.83 18.42 -2.48
N HIS A 93 -9.58 18.72 -2.82
CA HIS A 93 -9.20 20.01 -3.41
C HIS A 93 -9.84 20.22 -4.79
N LEU A 94 -9.92 19.18 -5.62
CA LEU A 94 -10.60 19.25 -6.91
C LEU A 94 -12.11 19.46 -6.73
N GLN A 95 -12.74 18.74 -5.81
CA GLN A 95 -14.16 18.90 -5.48
C GLN A 95 -14.46 20.32 -4.97
N ALA A 96 -13.62 20.85 -4.07
CA ALA A 96 -13.76 22.22 -3.59
C ALA A 96 -13.62 23.27 -4.70
N ARG A 97 -12.72 23.05 -5.66
CA ARG A 97 -12.56 23.92 -6.82
C ARG A 97 -13.80 23.89 -7.72
N GLU A 98 -14.37 22.71 -7.94
CA GLU A 98 -15.58 22.55 -8.76
C GLU A 98 -16.80 23.21 -8.11
N MET A 99 -16.97 23.05 -6.78
CA MET A 99 -18.03 23.73 -6.04
C MET A 99 -17.92 25.25 -6.15
N ARG A 100 -16.70 25.81 -6.05
CA ARG A 100 -16.49 27.27 -6.22
C ARG A 100 -16.89 27.74 -7.61
N ARG A 101 -16.53 26.99 -8.66
CA ARG A 101 -16.92 27.32 -10.04
C ARG A 101 -18.43 27.29 -10.23
N SER A 102 -19.11 26.27 -9.71
CA SER A 102 -20.58 26.19 -9.76
C SER A 102 -21.23 27.38 -9.04
N VAL A 103 -20.71 27.80 -7.87
CA VAL A 103 -21.21 28.99 -7.16
C VAL A 103 -21.00 30.26 -7.98
N ASP A 104 -19.84 30.43 -8.60
CA ASP A 104 -19.55 31.60 -9.44
C ASP A 104 -20.44 31.64 -10.68
N GLU A 105 -20.71 30.49 -11.29
CA GLU A 105 -21.62 30.36 -12.44
C GLU A 105 -23.06 30.70 -12.04
N HIS A 106 -23.54 30.19 -10.91
CA HIS A 106 -24.87 30.55 -10.38
C HIS A 106 -24.98 32.04 -10.05
N ARG A 107 -23.94 32.67 -9.51
CA ARG A 107 -23.92 34.13 -9.28
C ARG A 107 -23.96 34.93 -10.57
N ARG A 108 -23.27 34.48 -11.63
CA ARG A 108 -23.32 35.13 -12.94
C ARG A 108 -24.71 35.04 -13.57
N LEU A 109 -25.36 33.88 -13.44
CA LEU A 109 -26.73 33.68 -13.91
C LEU A 109 -27.76 34.49 -13.10
N ALA A 110 -27.55 34.66 -11.80
CA ALA A 110 -28.44 35.43 -10.92
C ALA A 110 -28.23 36.96 -10.98
N GLY A 111 -27.06 37.44 -11.43
CA GLY A 111 -26.74 38.86 -11.56
C GLY A 111 -26.87 39.40 -13.00
N GLY A 112 -27.33 38.58 -13.93
CA GLY A 112 -27.63 38.98 -15.31
C GLY A 112 -29.09 39.37 -15.49
N GLU A 113 -29.47 40.53 -14.95
CA GLU A 113 -30.60 41.37 -15.40
C GLU A 113 -30.14 42.83 -15.49
#